data_AF-A0A959G8V4-F1
#
_entry.id   AF-A0A959G8V4-F1
#
_cell.length_a   1.000
_cell.length_b   1.000
_cell.length_c   1.000
_cell.angle_alpha   90.00
_cell.angle_beta   90.00
_cell.angle_gamma   90.00
#
_symmetry.space_group_name_H-M   'P 1'
#
loop_
_entity.id
_entity.type
_entity.pdbx_description
1 polymer ?
#
loop_
_entity_poly.entity_id
_entity_poly.type
_entity_poly.pdbx_seq_one_letter_code
_entity_poly.pdbx_strand_id
1 'polypeptide(L)' 'MESLCLNNNQLPALPTGIGKLQHLQHLSLFEPELRSLPDSFCSLPLEKIWLGSNQLPDDIKSALRRAFPKQVFRNDKGLK' A
#
# COMPACT_ATOMS: atom_id res chain seq x y z
N MET A 1 -8.24 -6.85 -13.53
CA MET A 1 -7.07 -6.78 -12.64
C MET A 1 -6.44 -5.42 -12.79
N GLU A 2 -6.48 -4.61 -11.74
CA GLU A 2 -5.81 -3.31 -11.73
C GLU A 2 -4.67 -3.30 -10.71
N SER A 3 -3.58 -2.64 -11.11
CA SER A 3 -2.38 -2.46 -10.29
C SER A 3 -2.09 -0.98 -10.16
N LEU A 4 -1.80 -0.54 -8.94
CA LEU A 4 -1.38 0.82 -8.64
C LEU A 4 0.04 0.78 -8.06
N CYS A 5 0.95 1.49 -8.71
CA CYS A 5 2.32 1.65 -8.26
C CYS A 5 2.50 3.08 -7.77
N LEU A 6 2.77 3.24 -6.48
CA LEU A 6 3.04 4.53 -5.85
C LEU A 6 4.50 4.66 -5.43
N ASN A 7 5.39 4.02 -6.18
CA ASN A 7 6.81 3.96 -5.86
C ASN A 7 7.46 5.35 -6.00
N ASN A 8 8.34 5.69 -5.06
CA ASN A 8 9.12 6.93 -5.03
C ASN A 8 8.27 8.20 -5.09
N ASN A 9 7.03 8.12 -4.60
CA ASN A 9 6.18 9.29 -4.46
C ASN A 9 6.41 9.96 -3.10
N GLN A 10 6.54 11.29 -3.14
CA GLN A 10 6.60 12.15 -1.95
C GLN A 10 5.19 12.41 -1.38
N LEU A 11 4.28 11.44 -1.50
CA LEU A 11 2.90 11.57 -1.03
C LEU A 11 2.86 11.32 0.48
N PRO A 12 2.61 12.33 1.33
CA PRO A 12 2.54 12.14 2.77
C PRO A 12 1.30 11.33 3.18
N ALA A 13 0.26 11.35 2.35
CA ALA A 13 -1.01 10.66 2.55
C ALA A 13 -1.60 10.20 1.21
N LEU A 14 -2.36 9.10 1.23
CA LEU A 14 -3.25 8.77 0.11
C LEU A 14 -4.54 9.58 0.22
N PRO A 15 -5.11 10.05 -0.91
CA PRO A 15 -6.38 10.76 -0.90
C PRO A 15 -7.53 9.84 -0.46
N THR A 16 -8.54 10.39 0.21
CA THR A 16 -9.76 9.66 0.61
C THR A 16 -10.52 9.04 -0.58
N GLY A 17 -10.29 9.56 -1.79
CA GLY A 17 -10.82 8.98 -3.02
C GLY A 17 -10.25 7.61 -3.39
N ILE A 18 -9.14 7.17 -2.79
CA ILE A 18 -8.50 5.88 -3.08
C ILE A 18 -9.48 4.72 -2.93
N GLY A 19 -10.40 4.78 -1.95
CA GLY A 19 -11.39 3.73 -1.72
C GLY A 19 -12.39 3.53 -2.86
N LYS A 20 -12.44 4.43 -3.86
CA LYS A 20 -13.27 4.25 -5.06
C LYS A 20 -12.66 3.26 -6.06
N LEU A 21 -11.41 2.86 -5.89
CA LEU A 21 -10.72 1.92 -6.76
C LEU A 21 -11.14 0.46 -6.47
N GLN A 22 -12.40 0.15 -6.73
CA GLN A 22 -13.04 -1.15 -6.43
C GLN A 22 -12.56 -2.30 -7.32
N HIS A 23 -11.68 -2.04 -8.28
CA HIS A 23 -11.04 -3.06 -9.12
C HIS A 23 -9.55 -3.21 -8.84
N LEU A 24 -9.02 -2.44 -7.88
CA LEU A 24 -7.61 -2.47 -7.50
C LEU A 24 -7.31 -3.73 -6.69
N GLN A 25 -6.50 -4.61 -7.27
CA GLN A 25 -6.10 -5.89 -6.66
C GLN A 25 -4.64 -5.89 -6.23
N HIS A 26 -3.83 -4.99 -6.79
CA HIS A 26 -2.38 -4.98 -6.62
C HIS A 26 -1.90 -3.59 -6.25
N LEU A 27 -1.19 -3.47 -5.14
CA LEU A 27 -0.62 -2.18 -4.68
C LEU A 27 0.87 -2.31 -4.40
N SER A 28 1.67 -1.51 -5.08
CA SER A 28 3.11 -1.37 -4.80
C SER A 28 3.41 -0.04 -4.12
N LEU A 29 4.07 -0.12 -2.96
CA LEU A 29 4.54 0.99 -2.15
C LEU A 29 6.05 0.84 -1.93
N PHE A 30 6.87 1.35 -2.85
CA PHE A 30 8.34 1.36 -2.72
C PHE A 30 8.84 2.78 -2.43
N GLU A 31 9.70 2.93 -1.43
CA GLU A 31 10.18 4.26 -0.96
C GLU A 31 9.11 5.37 -0.87
N PRO A 32 7.94 5.12 -0.23
CA PRO A 32 6.95 6.18 -0.06
C PRO A 32 7.30 7.01 1.18
N GLU A 33 7.11 8.33 1.11
CA GLU A 33 7.04 9.21 2.30
C GLU A 33 5.68 9.13 3.01
N LEU A 34 4.97 8.01 2.83
CA LEU A 34 3.59 7.83 3.26
C LEU A 34 3.52 7.66 4.78
N ARG A 35 2.88 8.63 5.44
CA ARG A 35 2.73 8.68 6.91
C ARG A 35 1.30 8.45 7.39
N SER A 36 0.34 8.44 6.48
CA SER A 36 -1.06 8.17 6.82
C SER A 36 -1.80 7.46 5.69
N LEU A 37 -2.73 6.58 6.07
CA LEU A 37 -3.68 5.94 5.17
C LEU A 37 -5.09 6.45 5.52
N PRO A 38 -5.93 6.81 4.55
CA PRO A 38 -7.32 7.19 4.82
C PRO A 38 -8.14 5.96 5.22
N ASP A 39 -9.22 6.14 5.98
CA ASP A 39 -10.08 5.03 6.42
C ASP A 39 -10.65 4.23 5.25
N SER A 40 -10.93 4.91 4.12
CA SER A 40 -11.38 4.32 2.86
C SER A 40 -10.37 3.36 2.23
N PHE A 41 -9.12 3.37 2.68
CA PHE A 41 -8.10 2.44 2.19
C PHE A 41 -8.43 1.01 2.59
N CYS A 42 -9.00 0.80 3.78
CA CYS A 42 -9.40 -0.53 4.29
C CYS A 42 -10.51 -1.19 3.47
N SER A 43 -11.23 -0.44 2.62
CA SER A 43 -12.30 -0.98 1.77
C SER A 43 -11.83 -1.45 0.39
N LEU A 44 -10.52 -1.37 0.10
CA LEU A 44 -9.98 -1.80 -1.18
C LEU A 44 -9.95 -3.33 -1.28
N PRO A 45 -10.31 -3.94 -2.42
CA PRO A 45 -10.26 -5.39 -2.62
C PRO A 45 -8.83 -5.86 -3.00
N LEU A 46 -7.82 -5.41 -2.24
CA LEU A 46 -6.42 -5.76 -2.51
C LEU A 46 -6.19 -7.26 -2.28
N GLU A 47 -5.45 -7.89 -3.19
CA GLU A 47 -5.00 -9.29 -3.09
C GLU A 47 -3.51 -9.37 -2.73
N LYS A 48 -2.69 -8.47 -3.30
CA LYS A 48 -1.25 -8.42 -3.06
C LYS A 48 -0.79 -7.00 -2.79
N ILE A 49 0.08 -6.88 -1.81
CA ILE A 49 0.68 -5.61 -1.40
C ILE A 49 2.20 -5.80 -1.40
N TRP A 50 2.89 -5.03 -2.23
CA TRP A 50 4.35 -4.97 -2.24
C TRP A 50 4.78 -3.79 -1.37
N LEU A 51 5.50 -4.09 -0.30
CA LEU A 51 6.10 -3.10 0.57
C LEU A 51 7.59 -3.10 0.29
N GLY A 52 8.06 -2.04 -0.36
CA GLY A 52 9.47 -1.84 -0.65
C GLY A 52 10.31 -1.59 0.59
N SER A 53 11.60 -1.33 0.35
CA SER A 53 12.62 -0.95 1.33
C SER A 53 12.05 -0.20 2.54
N ASN A 54 12.45 -0.62 3.75
CA ASN A 54 11.94 -0.38 5.12
C ASN A 54 11.53 1.04 5.56
N GLN A 55 11.44 2.03 4.67
CA GLN A 55 11.17 3.43 4.98
C GLN A 55 9.70 3.72 5.39
N LEU A 56 8.77 2.80 5.20
CA LEU A 56 7.42 2.99 5.75
C LEU A 56 7.49 3.01 7.29
N PRO A 57 6.84 3.99 7.96
CA PRO A 57 6.71 3.98 9.41
C PRO A 57 6.06 2.68 9.92
N ASP A 58 6.47 2.20 11.09
CA ASP A 58 5.96 0.95 11.64
C ASP A 58 4.45 0.99 11.93
N ASP A 59 3.92 2.19 12.22
CA ASP A 59 2.47 2.42 12.34
C ASP A 59 1.74 2.14 11.03
N ILE A 60 2.33 2.52 9.89
CA ILE A 60 1.75 2.28 8.57
C ILE A 60 1.86 0.81 8.20
N LYS A 61 2.99 0.16 8.48
CA LYS A 61 3.12 -1.30 8.30
C LYS A 61 2.08 -2.06 9.14
N SER A 62 1.85 -1.62 10.37
CA SER A 62 0.87 -2.24 11.28
C SER A 62 -0.56 -1.97 10.82
N ALA A 63 -0.87 -0.76 10.36
CA ALA A 63 -2.16 -0.42 9.77
C ALA A 63 -2.45 -1.26 8.52
N LEU A 64 -1.45 -1.43 7.64
CA LEU A 64 -1.53 -2.29 6.46
C LEU A 64 -1.84 -3.74 6.84
N ARG A 65 -1.11 -4.31 7.80
CA ARG A 65 -1.35 -5.68 8.28
C ARG A 65 -2.74 -5.86 8.91
N ARG A 66 -3.24 -4.83 9.60
CA ARG A 66 -4.58 -4.84 10.21
C ARG A 66 -5.69 -4.71 9.17
N ALA A 67 -5.52 -3.82 8.19
CA ALA A 67 -6.48 -3.61 7.11
C ALA A 67 -6.53 -4.80 6.16
N PHE A 68 -5.38 -5.46 5.94
CA PHE A 68 -5.20 -6.53 4.97
C PHE A 68 -4.56 -7.77 5.59
N PRO A 69 -5.24 -8.46 6.52
CA PRO A 69 -4.65 -9.56 7.29
C PRO A 69 -4.44 -10.84 6.46
N LYS A 70 -5.10 -10.98 5.30
CA LYS A 70 -5.02 -12.17 4.44
C LYS A 70 -4.11 -11.97 3.23
N GLN A 71 -3.64 -10.75 3.02
CA GLN A 71 -2.91 -10.35 1.83
C GLN A 71 -1.43 -10.72 1.98
N VAL A 72 -0.83 -11.03 0.84
CA VAL A 72 0.60 -11.36 0.80
C VAL A 72 1.40 -10.08 0.76
N PHE A 73 2.08 -9.77 1.86
CA PHE A 73 3.08 -8.71 1.92
C PHE A 73 4.39 -9.20 1.33
N ARG A 74 4.74 -8.71 0.14
CA ARG A 74 6.00 -9.03 -0.53
C ARG A 74 7.00 -7.91 -0.26
N ASN A 75 8.13 -8.26 0.34
CA ASN A 75 9.28 -7.36 0.42
C ASN A 75 10.12 -7.59 -0.82
N ASP A 76 10.01 -6.71 -1.81
CA ASP A 76 10.86 -6.82 -2.99
C ASP A 76 12.27 -6.30 -2.66
N LYS A 77 13.16 -7.22 -2.28
CA LYS A 77 14.61 -6.99 -2.25
C LYS A 77 15.28 -7.50 -3.54
N GLY A 78 14.52 -7.79 -4.59
CA GLY A 78 14.96 -8.64 -5.69
C GLY A 78 14.42 -8.24 -7.04
N LEU A 79 14.62 -6.99 -7.44
CA LEU A 79 14.84 -6.68 -8.85
C LEU A 79 16.36 -6.76 -9.13
N LYS A 80 16.79 -7.93 -9.58
CA LYS A 80 17.84 -8.01 -10.61
C LYS A 80 17.15 -8.13 -11.95
#